data_AF-A0A820KYY5-F1
#
_entry.id   AF-A0A820KYY5-F1
#
_cell.length_a   1.000
_cell.length_b   1.000
_cell.length_c   1.000
_cell.angle_alpha   90.00
_cell.angle_beta   90.00
_cell.angle_gamma   90.00
#
_symmetry.space_group_name_H-M   'P 1'
#
loop_
_entity.id
_entity.type
_entity.pdbx_description
1 polymer ?
#
loop_
_entity_poly.entity_id
_entity_poly.type
_entity_poly.pdbx_seq_one_letter_code
_entity_poly.pdbx_strand_id
1 'polypeptide(L)'
;MLIVVLASYQLDAQSRNEIDAAMLKVKRYLLLSPRLVDSDDTQWLPNSGKIGVGYDLVKGSPVCYTGQCQMEGFRQPVFKLDMTKRAEGSCTNKFIPKNVNLDCLSSTQITANTESITTLDQLMENTKRNIDFSLSMEGFVEFDRLFHSNNPITWVRLSAFTPLLELSDQFRYVIDNMPCCNQSHELDQYIQEFIIEFFGIMYVKDLLLGGIAQQNIIVSEENQKNLRMNGFTTAHQGELKIAAASIFSASTKLSMTEQIDQTRLNTFKKFSQQNSIITLGGGVSMQSIEEWSKTVSSNPTIIKFGIAPIIDLLTARRFPQDVKITSKRDLIRRVLEIYLTNQLFCYNNCSQHGLCVATKYFGFGQCLCDRAWSGIDCSIAVGSGNQIPLYRYATGDLHFYTTSETEIGTITPGSVGKLGYIFEGIACNLLKEQQPNTIPLYRYGAGSYSHFYTTNWAEIGTNAPGTVVNGWTMEGILGYVYGTKQPDTCPLYRYWKPGQHFYTVDPCEIGVVKPGSIGSHGFKSEGMVAYVLTTFKCETIACQ
;
A
#
# COMPACT_ATOMS: atom_id res chain seq x y z
N MET A 1 15.84 -7.66 -24.53
CA MET A 1 15.90 -8.65 -25.62
C MET A 1 14.92 -9.77 -25.24
N LEU A 2 13.69 -9.70 -25.78
CA LEU A 2 12.64 -10.68 -25.52
C LEU A 2 12.98 -11.98 -26.27
N ILE A 3 13.14 -13.08 -25.56
CA ILE A 3 12.95 -14.42 -26.13
C ILE A 3 11.62 -14.91 -25.57
N VAL A 4 10.53 -14.52 -26.22
CA VAL A 4 9.26 -15.24 -26.10
C VAL A 4 9.47 -16.55 -26.81
N VAL A 5 9.50 -17.65 -26.08
CA VAL A 5 9.32 -18.97 -26.67
C VAL A 5 7.87 -19.03 -27.14
N LEU A 6 7.61 -18.53 -28.35
CA LEU A 6 6.40 -18.82 -29.10
C LEU A 6 6.50 -20.31 -29.49
N ALA A 7 6.02 -21.19 -28.61
CA ALA A 7 5.60 -22.50 -29.06
C ALA A 7 4.46 -22.26 -30.08
N SER A 8 4.75 -22.44 -31.36
CA SER A 8 3.77 -22.35 -32.43
C SER A 8 2.77 -23.50 -32.29
N TYR A 9 1.68 -23.27 -31.55
CA TYR A 9 0.54 -24.17 -31.52
C TYR A 9 -0.18 -24.09 -32.87
N GLN A 10 0.23 -24.90 -33.84
CA GLN A 10 -0.56 -25.12 -35.04
C GLN A 10 -1.70 -26.09 -34.71
N LEU A 11 -2.85 -25.56 -34.29
CA LEU A 11 -4.11 -26.29 -34.41
C LEU A 11 -4.49 -26.40 -35.89
N ASP A 12 -5.17 -27.48 -36.27
CA ASP A 12 -5.86 -27.51 -37.56
C ASP A 12 -7.08 -26.55 -37.54
N ALA A 13 -7.57 -26.17 -38.73
CA ALA A 13 -8.67 -25.22 -38.86
C ALA A 13 -9.99 -25.74 -38.26
N GLN A 14 -10.16 -27.07 -38.20
CA GLN A 14 -11.35 -27.71 -37.66
C GLN A 14 -11.41 -27.57 -36.13
N SER A 15 -10.30 -27.82 -35.45
CA SER A 15 -10.17 -27.69 -34.00
C SER A 15 -10.33 -26.23 -33.55
N ARG A 16 -9.87 -25.25 -34.34
CA ARG A 16 -10.12 -23.82 -34.08
C ARG A 16 -11.60 -23.47 -34.18
N ASN A 17 -12.28 -23.90 -35.25
CA ASN A 17 -13.71 -23.66 -35.44
C ASN A 17 -14.56 -24.27 -34.32
N GLU A 18 -14.15 -25.42 -33.78
CA GLU A 18 -14.82 -26.06 -32.65
C GLU A 18 -14.69 -25.25 -31.35
N ILE A 19 -13.51 -24.68 -31.08
CA ILE A 19 -13.29 -23.81 -29.91
C ILE A 19 -14.10 -22.52 -30.04
N ASP A 20 -14.07 -21.87 -31.21
CA ASP A 20 -14.84 -20.64 -31.46
C ASP A 20 -16.35 -20.86 -31.30
N ALA A 21 -16.86 -21.99 -31.81
CA ALA A 21 -18.25 -22.39 -31.63
C ALA A 21 -18.60 -22.60 -30.14
N ALA A 22 -17.70 -23.23 -29.37
CA ALA A 22 -17.87 -23.41 -27.93
C ALA A 22 -17.88 -22.06 -27.19
N MET A 23 -16.95 -21.14 -27.52
CA MET A 23 -16.93 -19.79 -26.96
C MET A 23 -18.24 -19.05 -27.22
N LEU A 24 -18.75 -19.07 -28.46
CA LEU A 24 -20.01 -18.42 -28.82
C LEU A 24 -21.20 -19.03 -28.08
N LYS A 25 -21.25 -20.37 -27.99
CA LYS A 25 -22.30 -21.11 -27.27
C LYS A 25 -22.33 -20.75 -25.78
N VAL A 26 -21.16 -20.65 -25.16
CA VAL A 26 -21.01 -20.28 -23.75
C VAL A 26 -21.36 -18.82 -23.51
N LYS A 27 -20.87 -17.90 -24.36
CA LYS A 27 -21.25 -16.47 -24.33
C LYS A 27 -22.76 -16.29 -24.34
N ARG A 28 -23.46 -16.95 -25.28
CA ARG A 28 -24.93 -16.86 -25.37
C ARG A 28 -25.61 -17.38 -24.11
N TYR A 29 -25.17 -18.52 -23.59
CA TYR A 29 -25.74 -19.08 -22.36
C TYR A 29 -25.57 -18.13 -21.17
N LEU A 30 -24.36 -17.59 -20.97
CA LEU A 30 -24.06 -16.67 -19.86
C LEU A 30 -24.79 -15.34 -19.99
N LEU A 31 -25.00 -14.83 -21.22
CA LEU A 31 -25.78 -13.60 -21.47
C LEU A 31 -27.28 -13.77 -21.13
N LEU A 32 -27.82 -14.96 -21.37
CA LEU A 32 -29.23 -15.28 -21.12
C LEU A 32 -29.48 -15.77 -19.68
N SER A 33 -28.42 -16.14 -18.97
CA SER A 33 -28.52 -16.59 -17.59
C SER A 33 -28.71 -15.41 -16.64
N PRO A 34 -29.55 -15.53 -15.60
CA PRO A 34 -29.68 -14.49 -14.58
C PRO A 34 -28.31 -14.19 -13.95
N ARG A 35 -27.91 -12.92 -13.92
CA ARG A 35 -26.80 -12.47 -13.07
C ARG A 35 -27.32 -12.40 -11.63
N LEU A 36 -26.48 -12.74 -10.65
CA LEU A 36 -26.85 -12.49 -9.26
C LEU A 36 -27.07 -10.99 -9.07
N VAL A 37 -28.33 -10.65 -8.79
CA VAL A 37 -28.66 -9.45 -8.03
C VAL A 37 -28.37 -9.83 -6.58
N ASP A 38 -27.59 -9.03 -5.86
CA ASP A 38 -27.57 -9.10 -4.39
C ASP A 38 -29.03 -8.92 -3.98
N SER A 39 -29.70 -10.02 -3.62
CA SER A 39 -31.11 -9.93 -3.31
C SER A 39 -31.21 -9.14 -2.01
N ASP A 40 -31.78 -7.94 -2.08
CA ASP A 40 -32.33 -7.20 -0.95
C ASP A 40 -33.55 -7.93 -0.32
N ASP A 41 -33.57 -9.27 -0.36
CA ASP A 41 -34.54 -10.06 0.36
C ASP A 41 -34.21 -9.93 1.85
N THR A 42 -34.92 -9.01 2.49
CA THR A 42 -34.80 -8.70 3.92
C THR A 42 -34.89 -9.93 4.84
N GLN A 43 -35.42 -11.06 4.34
CA GLN A 43 -35.52 -12.32 5.06
C GLN A 43 -34.20 -13.12 5.10
N TRP A 44 -33.25 -12.85 4.19
CA TRP A 44 -31.97 -13.54 4.13
C TRP A 44 -30.97 -12.87 5.05
N LEU A 45 -30.07 -13.68 5.63
CA LEU A 45 -28.95 -13.15 6.38
C LEU A 45 -28.06 -12.35 5.42
N PRO A 46 -27.83 -11.04 5.65
CA PRO A 46 -27.04 -10.23 4.73
C PRO A 46 -25.65 -10.83 4.51
N ASN A 47 -25.14 -10.74 3.28
CA ASN A 47 -23.87 -11.31 2.84
C ASN A 47 -23.73 -12.84 2.92
N SER A 48 -24.70 -13.58 3.48
CA SER A 48 -24.65 -15.05 3.52
C SER A 48 -24.64 -15.70 2.13
N GLY A 49 -25.19 -14.99 1.12
CA GLY A 49 -25.16 -15.39 -0.29
C GLY A 49 -23.78 -15.33 -0.94
N LYS A 50 -22.75 -14.82 -0.25
CA LYS A 50 -21.38 -14.81 -0.75
C LYS A 50 -20.63 -16.14 -0.52
N ILE A 51 -21.19 -17.08 0.23
CA ILE A 51 -20.64 -18.45 0.32
C ILE A 51 -20.69 -19.12 -1.05
N GLY A 52 -19.64 -19.82 -1.45
CA GLY A 52 -19.58 -20.51 -2.74
C GLY A 52 -19.52 -19.58 -3.95
N VAL A 53 -19.40 -18.26 -3.72
CA VAL A 53 -19.14 -17.29 -4.78
C VAL A 53 -17.67 -17.35 -5.17
N GLY A 54 -17.44 -17.20 -6.47
CA GLY A 54 -16.11 -17.11 -7.04
C GLY A 54 -15.32 -15.91 -6.52
N TYR A 55 -14.01 -16.06 -6.41
CA TYR A 55 -13.11 -15.03 -5.91
C TYR A 55 -11.82 -14.98 -6.73
N ASP A 56 -11.52 -13.81 -7.26
CA ASP A 56 -10.32 -13.51 -8.00
C ASP A 56 -9.33 -12.79 -7.09
N LEU A 57 -8.28 -13.50 -6.71
CA LEU A 57 -7.28 -12.99 -5.78
C LEU A 57 -6.50 -11.81 -6.33
N VAL A 58 -6.21 -11.81 -7.62
CA VAL A 58 -5.40 -10.75 -8.24
C VAL A 58 -6.19 -9.44 -8.22
N LYS A 59 -7.49 -9.52 -8.54
CA LYS A 59 -8.37 -8.35 -8.56
C LYS A 59 -8.89 -7.94 -7.17
N GLY A 60 -8.99 -8.88 -6.22
CA GLY A 60 -9.36 -8.60 -4.83
C GLY A 60 -8.23 -8.05 -3.96
N SER A 61 -7.09 -7.70 -4.57
CA SER A 61 -5.80 -7.29 -4.00
C SER A 61 -5.42 -8.05 -2.71
N PRO A 62 -4.44 -8.97 -2.75
CA PRO A 62 -3.95 -9.69 -1.58
C PRO A 62 -3.13 -8.79 -0.63
N VAL A 63 -3.03 -7.50 -0.92
CA VAL A 63 -2.29 -6.46 -0.18
C VAL A 63 -3.27 -5.37 0.28
N CYS A 64 -4.56 -5.70 0.33
CA CYS A 64 -5.63 -4.77 0.65
C CYS A 64 -5.75 -4.53 2.17
N TYR A 65 -5.77 -3.24 2.55
CA TYR A 65 -5.92 -2.77 3.93
C TYR A 65 -7.31 -2.18 4.23
N THR A 66 -8.23 -2.20 3.27
CA THR A 66 -9.63 -1.78 3.45
C THR A 66 -10.57 -2.94 3.10
N GLY A 67 -11.76 -3.02 3.69
CA GLY A 67 -12.72 -4.04 3.23
C GLY A 67 -13.20 -3.81 1.78
N GLN A 68 -13.11 -2.59 1.25
CA GLN A 68 -13.66 -2.24 -0.06
C GLN A 68 -12.90 -2.87 -1.24
N CYS A 69 -11.56 -2.85 -1.26
CA CYS A 69 -10.80 -3.51 -2.34
C CYS A 69 -10.89 -5.04 -2.27
N GLN A 70 -11.09 -5.63 -1.08
CA GLN A 70 -11.34 -7.08 -0.97
C GLN A 70 -12.63 -7.47 -1.67
N MET A 71 -13.64 -6.58 -1.66
CA MET A 71 -14.92 -6.83 -2.32
C MET A 71 -14.82 -6.84 -3.86
N GLU A 72 -13.83 -6.16 -4.44
CA GLU A 72 -13.60 -6.16 -5.90
C GLU A 72 -13.19 -7.54 -6.44
N GLY A 73 -12.73 -8.44 -5.56
CA GLY A 73 -12.38 -9.82 -5.89
C GLY A 73 -13.59 -10.73 -6.11
N PHE A 74 -14.79 -10.39 -5.66
CA PHE A 74 -15.96 -11.24 -5.84
C PHE A 74 -16.38 -11.36 -7.31
N ARG A 75 -16.66 -12.59 -7.73
CA ARG A 75 -17.01 -12.97 -9.11
C ARG A 75 -18.37 -13.66 -9.13
N GLN A 76 -18.65 -14.43 -10.18
CA GLN A 76 -19.90 -15.16 -10.30
C GLN A 76 -19.93 -16.41 -9.39
N PRO A 77 -21.13 -16.92 -9.05
CA PRO A 77 -21.25 -18.10 -8.20
C PRO A 77 -20.67 -19.36 -8.82
N VAL A 78 -19.82 -20.03 -8.06
CA VAL A 78 -19.33 -21.38 -8.40
C VAL A 78 -20.33 -22.43 -7.92
N PHE A 79 -21.02 -22.16 -6.81
CA PHE A 79 -22.06 -23.00 -6.24
C PHE A 79 -23.44 -22.37 -6.37
N LYS A 80 -24.45 -23.23 -6.48
CA LYS A 80 -25.84 -22.87 -6.27
C LYS A 80 -26.12 -22.84 -4.77
N LEU A 81 -26.66 -21.73 -4.29
CA LEU A 81 -27.10 -21.59 -2.91
C LEU A 81 -28.62 -21.69 -2.84
N ASP A 82 -29.09 -22.60 -1.99
CA ASP A 82 -30.51 -22.73 -1.67
C ASP A 82 -30.79 -22.08 -0.31
N MET A 83 -31.46 -20.92 -0.30
CA MET A 83 -31.72 -20.09 0.90
C MET A 83 -32.96 -20.54 1.69
N THR A 84 -33.07 -21.84 1.95
CA THR A 84 -34.26 -22.43 2.58
C THR A 84 -34.09 -22.76 4.06
N LYS A 85 -32.86 -22.76 4.59
CA LYS A 85 -32.59 -23.11 5.99
C LYS A 85 -32.78 -21.89 6.88
N ARG A 86 -33.80 -21.89 7.73
CA ARG A 86 -33.97 -20.88 8.78
C ARG A 86 -33.04 -21.18 9.95
N ALA A 87 -32.30 -20.18 10.43
CA ALA A 87 -31.39 -20.33 11.58
C ALA A 87 -32.12 -20.29 12.94
N GLU A 88 -33.23 -21.01 13.11
CA GLU A 88 -34.02 -20.98 14.34
C GLU A 88 -33.23 -21.43 15.58
N GLY A 89 -33.47 -20.78 16.72
CA GLY A 89 -32.74 -21.04 17.98
C GLY A 89 -31.32 -20.48 18.01
N SER A 90 -30.95 -19.66 17.03
CA SER A 90 -29.63 -19.06 16.88
C SER A 90 -29.66 -17.54 17.16
N CYS A 91 -28.54 -16.85 16.91
CA CYS A 91 -28.37 -15.39 17.06
C CYS A 91 -29.09 -14.58 15.97
N THR A 92 -29.72 -15.24 14.99
CA THR A 92 -30.55 -14.64 13.95
C THR A 92 -31.66 -15.61 13.55
N ASN A 93 -32.83 -15.11 13.16
CA ASN A 93 -33.94 -15.92 12.64
C ASN A 93 -34.03 -15.89 11.10
N LYS A 94 -33.03 -15.30 10.45
CA LYS A 94 -32.96 -15.14 8.99
C LYS A 94 -32.62 -16.46 8.28
N PHE A 95 -32.89 -16.50 6.98
CA PHE A 95 -32.51 -17.63 6.13
C PHE A 95 -31.01 -17.62 5.84
N ILE A 96 -30.42 -18.81 5.82
CA ILE A 96 -29.05 -19.08 5.42
C ILE A 96 -29.03 -20.18 4.36
N PRO A 97 -27.93 -20.35 3.61
CA PRO A 97 -27.86 -21.41 2.63
C PRO A 97 -27.94 -22.81 3.26
N LYS A 98 -28.60 -23.73 2.56
CA LYS A 98 -28.56 -25.16 2.88
C LYS A 98 -27.11 -25.67 2.85
N ASN A 99 -26.80 -26.64 3.70
CA ASN A 99 -25.44 -27.22 3.86
C ASN A 99 -24.37 -26.21 4.33
N VAL A 100 -24.79 -25.08 4.91
CA VAL A 100 -23.92 -24.14 5.62
C VAL A 100 -24.24 -24.22 7.11
N ASN A 101 -23.18 -24.33 7.91
CA ASN A 101 -23.26 -24.21 9.36
C ASN A 101 -23.19 -22.74 9.77
N LEU A 102 -23.94 -22.37 10.80
CA LEU A 102 -23.92 -21.03 11.38
C LEU A 102 -23.52 -21.15 12.84
N ASP A 103 -22.43 -20.49 13.20
CA ASP A 103 -21.95 -20.38 14.58
C ASP A 103 -22.13 -18.94 15.07
N CYS A 104 -22.79 -18.80 16.22
CA CYS A 104 -22.96 -17.51 16.87
C CYS A 104 -21.74 -17.16 17.70
N LEU A 105 -21.20 -15.98 17.44
CA LEU A 105 -20.04 -15.46 18.14
C LEU A 105 -20.47 -14.34 19.08
N SER A 106 -20.01 -14.41 20.32
CA SER A 106 -20.26 -13.41 21.35
C SER A 106 -19.06 -12.47 21.49
N SER A 107 -18.68 -11.71 20.45
CA SER A 107 -17.73 -10.62 20.69
C SER A 107 -18.51 -9.37 21.10
N THR A 108 -18.79 -9.26 22.40
CA THR A 108 -19.19 -7.99 23.04
C THR A 108 -17.98 -7.10 23.33
N GLN A 109 -16.76 -7.63 23.20
CA GLN A 109 -15.53 -6.90 23.42
C GLN A 109 -15.03 -6.26 22.11
N ILE A 110 -15.12 -4.94 22.05
CA ILE A 110 -14.39 -4.14 21.07
C ILE A 110 -12.91 -4.25 21.44
N THR A 111 -12.14 -4.97 20.64
CA THR A 111 -10.69 -5.01 20.77
C THR A 111 -10.10 -3.97 19.84
N ALA A 112 -9.52 -2.93 20.44
CA ALA A 112 -8.81 -1.90 19.68
C ALA A 112 -7.42 -2.39 19.29
N ASN A 113 -7.35 -2.96 18.09
CA ASN A 113 -6.10 -3.39 17.48
C ASN A 113 -5.64 -2.27 16.54
N THR A 114 -4.68 -1.49 17.00
CA THR A 114 -4.01 -0.49 16.18
C THR A 114 -2.66 -1.05 15.75
N GLU A 115 -2.39 -1.00 14.45
CA GLU A 115 -1.15 -1.47 13.86
C GLU A 115 -0.57 -0.36 12.99
N SER A 116 0.75 -0.30 12.92
CA SER A 116 1.44 0.56 11.95
C SER A 116 1.85 -0.30 10.77
N ILE A 117 1.37 0.07 9.59
CA ILE A 117 1.82 -0.50 8.33
C ILE A 117 2.86 0.46 7.77
N THR A 118 4.10 0.03 7.88
CA THR A 118 5.30 0.79 7.48
C THR A 118 6.07 0.06 6.41
N THR A 119 5.77 -1.23 6.22
CA THR A 119 6.42 -2.12 5.27
C THR A 119 5.37 -2.99 4.57
N LEU A 120 5.73 -3.48 3.38
CA LEU A 120 4.97 -4.47 2.64
C LEU A 120 4.75 -5.74 3.47
N ASP A 121 5.72 -6.16 4.29
CA ASP A 121 5.58 -7.33 5.18
C ASP A 121 4.47 -7.14 6.23
N GLN A 122 4.38 -5.96 6.85
CA GLN A 122 3.30 -5.65 7.81
C GLN A 122 1.92 -5.57 7.13
N LEU A 123 1.88 -5.05 5.91
CA LEU A 123 0.67 -5.04 5.08
C LEU A 123 0.24 -6.48 4.74
N MET A 124 1.19 -7.34 4.39
CA MET A 124 0.97 -8.76 4.12
C MET A 124 0.50 -9.54 5.36
N GLU A 125 1.09 -9.31 6.53
CA GLU A 125 0.61 -9.92 7.79
C GLU A 125 -0.85 -9.53 8.07
N ASN A 126 -1.21 -8.26 7.84
CA ASN A 126 -2.57 -7.80 8.01
C ASN A 126 -3.53 -8.47 7.00
N THR A 127 -3.17 -8.52 5.72
CA THR A 127 -4.05 -9.18 4.74
C THR A 127 -4.16 -10.70 4.99
N LYS A 128 -3.08 -11.39 5.40
CA LYS A 128 -3.11 -12.80 5.84
C LYS A 128 -4.00 -13.02 7.06
N ARG A 129 -4.13 -12.04 7.97
CA ARG A 129 -5.08 -12.15 9.10
C ARG A 129 -6.54 -12.14 8.61
N ASN A 130 -6.84 -11.36 7.57
CA ASN A 130 -8.20 -11.14 7.06
C ASN A 130 -8.64 -12.17 6.01
N ILE A 131 -7.70 -12.85 5.34
CA ILE A 131 -7.97 -13.94 4.39
C ILE A 131 -7.00 -15.10 4.68
N ASP A 132 -7.54 -16.30 4.92
CA ASP A 132 -6.74 -17.47 5.29
C ASP A 132 -6.20 -18.20 4.04
N PHE A 133 -4.87 -18.29 3.91
CA PHE A 133 -4.15 -18.89 2.78
C PHE A 133 -2.99 -19.78 3.25
N SER A 134 -2.71 -20.89 2.55
CA SER A 134 -1.56 -21.76 2.81
C SER A 134 -0.40 -21.52 1.84
N LEU A 135 0.29 -20.37 1.91
CA LEU A 135 1.51 -20.10 1.13
C LEU A 135 2.54 -19.28 1.94
N SER A 136 3.81 -19.71 1.91
CA SER A 136 4.95 -19.06 2.60
C SER A 136 5.64 -18.01 1.73
N MET A 137 5.95 -16.82 2.26
CA MET A 137 6.66 -15.73 1.56
C MET A 137 7.44 -14.82 2.53
N GLU A 138 8.61 -14.32 2.11
CA GLU A 138 9.46 -13.31 2.80
C GLU A 138 9.91 -12.21 1.81
N GLY A 139 9.94 -10.94 2.26
CA GLY A 139 10.83 -9.87 1.76
C GLY A 139 10.25 -8.43 1.79
N PHE A 140 11.14 -7.43 1.76
CA PHE A 140 10.84 -6.04 2.13
C PHE A 140 10.60 -5.04 0.97
N VAL A 141 9.63 -4.14 1.17
CA VAL A 141 9.49 -2.80 0.54
C VAL A 141 8.92 -1.85 1.60
N GLU A 142 9.40 -0.60 1.71
CA GLU A 142 8.95 0.38 2.72
C GLU A 142 7.90 1.35 2.13
N PHE A 143 6.81 1.59 2.87
CA PHE A 143 5.69 2.47 2.50
C PHE A 143 5.66 3.69 3.44
N ASP A 144 4.96 4.75 3.04
CA ASP A 144 4.53 5.79 3.98
C ASP A 144 3.74 5.14 5.13
N ARG A 145 4.09 5.47 6.40
CA ARG A 145 3.49 4.78 7.55
C ARG A 145 2.01 5.11 7.68
N LEU A 146 1.17 4.13 7.40
CA LEU A 146 -0.25 4.18 7.68
C LEU A 146 -0.49 3.56 9.06
N PHE A 147 -1.01 4.35 10.00
CA PHE A 147 -1.55 3.80 11.25
C PHE A 147 -3.02 3.47 10.99
N HIS A 148 -3.38 2.19 11.04
CA HIS A 148 -4.78 1.80 11.02
C HIS A 148 -5.16 1.17 12.36
N SER A 149 -6.32 1.58 12.86
CA SER A 149 -7.00 0.87 13.93
C SER A 149 -8.13 0.07 13.31
N ASN A 150 -8.05 -1.25 13.41
CA ASN A 150 -9.12 -2.14 12.96
C ASN A 150 -9.84 -2.69 14.18
N ASN A 151 -11.11 -2.31 14.35
CA ASN A 151 -11.94 -2.71 15.49
C ASN A 151 -13.06 -3.62 14.98
N PRO A 152 -12.78 -4.92 14.76
CA PRO A 152 -13.80 -5.84 14.29
C PRO A 152 -14.74 -6.24 15.44
N ILE A 153 -16.03 -6.27 15.13
CA ILE A 153 -17.06 -6.90 15.95
C ILE A 153 -17.50 -8.13 15.18
N THR A 154 -17.10 -9.30 15.65
CA THR A 154 -17.52 -10.58 15.09
C THR A 154 -18.91 -10.94 15.59
N TRP A 155 -19.76 -11.44 14.70
CA TRP A 155 -21.13 -11.78 15.07
C TRP A 155 -21.50 -13.20 14.67
N VAL A 156 -21.30 -13.55 13.40
CA VAL A 156 -21.71 -14.84 12.85
C VAL A 156 -20.57 -15.41 12.03
N ARG A 157 -20.26 -16.70 12.24
CA ARG A 157 -19.43 -17.45 11.30
C ARG A 157 -20.31 -18.40 10.49
N LEU A 158 -20.14 -18.38 9.18
CA LEU A 158 -20.74 -19.32 8.25
C LEU A 158 -19.65 -20.23 7.69
N SER A 159 -19.83 -21.53 7.80
CA SER A 159 -18.88 -22.52 7.28
C SER A 159 -19.58 -23.47 6.32
N ALA A 160 -19.15 -23.51 5.06
CA ALA A 160 -19.75 -24.35 4.05
C ALA A 160 -19.32 -25.81 4.20
N PHE A 161 -20.27 -26.73 4.19
CA PHE A 161 -19.96 -28.14 3.97
C PHE A 161 -19.85 -28.41 2.47
N THR A 162 -18.70 -28.03 1.90
CA THR A 162 -18.44 -28.04 0.45
C THR A 162 -18.86 -29.35 -0.25
N PRO A 163 -18.62 -30.57 0.30
CA PRO A 163 -19.00 -31.82 -0.36
C PRO A 163 -20.49 -31.95 -0.73
N LEU A 164 -21.39 -31.23 -0.05
CA LEU A 164 -22.83 -31.27 -0.30
C LEU A 164 -23.37 -30.02 -1.03
N LEU A 165 -22.57 -28.98 -1.25
CA LEU A 165 -23.00 -27.83 -2.04
C LEU A 165 -23.09 -28.21 -3.51
N GLU A 166 -24.15 -27.84 -4.22
CA GLU A 166 -24.30 -28.11 -5.65
C GLU A 166 -23.59 -27.05 -6.50
N LEU A 167 -22.96 -27.45 -7.61
CA LEU A 167 -22.34 -26.49 -8.53
C LEU A 167 -23.42 -25.63 -9.20
N SER A 168 -23.11 -24.37 -9.48
CA SER A 168 -24.03 -23.50 -10.22
C SER A 168 -24.21 -24.01 -11.65
N ASP A 169 -25.38 -23.77 -12.23
CA ASP A 169 -25.69 -24.18 -13.60
C ASP A 169 -24.72 -23.51 -14.59
N GLN A 170 -24.33 -22.26 -14.31
CA GLN A 170 -23.33 -21.53 -15.10
C GLN A 170 -21.94 -22.19 -15.02
N PHE A 171 -21.44 -22.45 -13.81
CA PHE A 171 -20.11 -23.05 -13.64
C PHE A 171 -20.05 -24.43 -14.28
N ARG A 172 -21.07 -25.26 -14.03
CA ARG A 172 -21.19 -26.59 -14.66
C ARG A 172 -21.24 -26.48 -16.18
N TYR A 173 -22.06 -25.59 -16.73
CA TYR A 173 -22.19 -25.43 -18.18
C TYR A 173 -20.89 -25.00 -18.85
N VAL A 174 -20.15 -24.06 -18.25
CA VAL A 174 -18.83 -23.64 -18.75
C VAL A 174 -17.87 -24.83 -18.76
N ILE A 175 -17.73 -25.56 -17.65
CA ILE A 175 -16.80 -26.71 -17.60
C ILE A 175 -17.21 -27.82 -18.57
N ASP A 176 -18.50 -28.15 -18.67
CA ASP A 176 -19.01 -29.20 -19.57
C ASP A 176 -18.74 -28.85 -21.04
N ASN A 177 -18.88 -27.58 -21.43
CA ASN A 177 -18.66 -27.10 -22.80
C ASN A 177 -17.23 -26.65 -23.08
N MET A 178 -16.32 -26.72 -22.11
CA MET A 178 -14.91 -26.41 -22.32
C MET A 178 -14.31 -27.38 -23.34
N PRO A 179 -13.73 -26.89 -24.45
CA PRO A 179 -13.04 -27.73 -25.41
C PRO A 179 -11.84 -28.43 -24.76
N CYS A 180 -11.55 -29.66 -25.17
CA CYS A 180 -10.44 -30.44 -24.63
C CYS A 180 -9.91 -31.41 -25.69
N CYS A 181 -8.61 -31.73 -25.76
CA CYS A 181 -7.55 -31.46 -24.77
C CYS A 181 -6.25 -30.97 -25.42
N ASN A 182 -6.35 -30.47 -26.65
CA ASN A 182 -5.21 -29.95 -27.38
C ASN A 182 -4.94 -28.52 -26.90
N GLN A 183 -3.69 -28.27 -26.52
CA GLN A 183 -3.27 -26.95 -26.09
C GLN A 183 -3.31 -25.98 -27.28
N SER A 184 -3.89 -24.80 -27.07
CA SER A 184 -3.94 -23.75 -28.08
C SER A 184 -4.19 -22.38 -27.46
N HIS A 185 -3.93 -21.33 -28.24
CA HIS A 185 -4.19 -19.96 -27.82
C HIS A 185 -5.69 -19.70 -27.58
N GLU A 186 -6.55 -20.24 -28.44
CA GLU A 186 -8.01 -20.09 -28.35
C GLU A 186 -8.57 -20.80 -27.10
N LEU A 187 -8.00 -21.95 -26.73
CA LEU A 187 -8.35 -22.65 -25.49
C LEU A 187 -7.89 -21.86 -24.25
N ASP A 188 -6.73 -21.23 -24.30
CA ASP A 188 -6.24 -20.36 -23.22
C ASP A 188 -7.16 -19.14 -23.05
N GLN A 189 -7.61 -18.54 -24.15
CA GLN A 189 -8.60 -17.46 -24.15
C GLN A 189 -9.94 -17.92 -23.55
N TYR A 190 -10.42 -19.12 -23.90
CA TYR A 190 -11.62 -19.68 -23.29
C TYR A 190 -11.50 -19.76 -21.76
N ILE A 191 -10.38 -20.30 -21.26
CA ILE A 191 -10.14 -20.46 -19.82
C ILE A 191 -10.04 -19.08 -19.14
N GLN A 192 -9.29 -18.16 -19.74
CA GLN A 192 -9.14 -16.80 -19.22
C GLN A 192 -10.50 -16.09 -19.12
N GLU A 193 -11.29 -16.10 -20.19
CA GLU A 193 -12.56 -15.35 -20.24
C GLU A 193 -13.64 -15.98 -19.37
N PHE A 194 -13.91 -17.28 -19.53
CA PHE A 194 -15.11 -17.91 -18.93
C PHE A 194 -14.87 -18.57 -17.58
N ILE A 195 -13.61 -18.79 -17.19
CA ILE A 195 -13.28 -19.42 -15.91
C ILE A 195 -12.65 -18.38 -15.00
N ILE A 196 -11.48 -17.87 -15.37
CA ILE A 196 -10.70 -16.95 -14.52
C ILE A 196 -11.41 -15.61 -14.36
N GLU A 197 -11.77 -14.93 -15.44
CA GLU A 197 -12.38 -13.61 -15.35
C GLU A 197 -13.83 -13.66 -14.88
N PHE A 198 -14.56 -14.73 -15.20
CA PHE A 198 -15.97 -14.86 -14.88
C PHE A 198 -16.23 -15.41 -13.47
N PHE A 199 -15.51 -16.44 -13.03
CA PHE A 199 -15.66 -17.07 -11.71
C PHE A 199 -14.49 -16.81 -10.77
N GLY A 200 -13.39 -16.21 -11.22
CA GLY A 200 -12.18 -16.11 -10.41
C GLY A 200 -11.42 -17.43 -10.37
N ILE A 201 -10.50 -17.53 -9.43
CA ILE A 201 -9.58 -18.68 -9.30
C ILE A 201 -9.77 -19.43 -7.98
N MET A 202 -10.47 -18.80 -7.05
CA MET A 202 -10.88 -19.35 -5.76
C MET A 202 -12.41 -19.29 -5.65
N TYR A 203 -12.96 -19.95 -4.65
CA TYR A 203 -14.33 -19.74 -4.19
C TYR A 203 -14.33 -19.55 -2.68
N VAL A 204 -15.32 -18.83 -2.17
CA VAL A 204 -15.49 -18.61 -0.74
C VAL A 204 -16.07 -19.85 -0.07
N LYS A 205 -15.38 -20.39 0.93
CA LYS A 205 -15.85 -21.55 1.72
C LYS A 205 -16.33 -21.17 3.11
N ASP A 206 -15.79 -20.09 3.69
CA ASP A 206 -16.14 -19.64 5.02
C ASP A 206 -16.35 -18.12 5.01
N LEU A 207 -17.31 -17.63 5.79
CA LEU A 207 -17.52 -16.21 6.04
C LEU A 207 -17.51 -15.94 7.54
N LEU A 208 -16.88 -14.83 7.92
CA LEU A 208 -17.02 -14.22 9.22
C LEU A 208 -17.73 -12.88 9.02
N LEU A 209 -18.95 -12.80 9.51
CA LEU A 209 -19.83 -11.65 9.42
C LEU A 209 -19.81 -10.84 10.71
N GLY A 210 -19.96 -9.53 10.56
CA GLY A 210 -20.16 -8.59 11.65
C GLY A 210 -19.84 -7.17 11.20
N GLY A 211 -19.12 -6.39 11.98
CA GLY A 211 -18.87 -4.97 11.69
C GLY A 211 -17.40 -4.64 11.82
N ILE A 212 -16.90 -3.76 10.96
CA ILE A 212 -15.56 -3.19 11.11
C ILE A 212 -15.71 -1.69 11.31
N ALA A 213 -15.18 -1.17 12.42
CA ALA A 213 -14.88 0.24 12.55
C ALA A 213 -13.39 0.44 12.35
N GLN A 214 -13.04 0.92 11.16
CA GLN A 214 -11.66 1.18 10.77
C GLN A 214 -11.38 2.67 10.85
N GLN A 215 -10.30 3.03 11.54
CA GLN A 215 -9.76 4.38 11.49
C GLN A 215 -8.44 4.34 10.73
N ASN A 216 -8.33 5.19 9.71
CA ASN A 216 -7.07 5.44 9.03
C ASN A 216 -6.53 6.79 9.50
N ILE A 217 -5.35 6.75 10.12
CA ILE A 217 -4.62 7.93 10.53
C ILE A 217 -3.35 8.01 9.69
N ILE A 218 -3.31 9.04 8.85
CA ILE A 218 -2.14 9.34 8.03
C ILE A 218 -1.32 10.38 8.79
N VAL A 219 -0.04 10.04 9.00
CA VAL A 219 0.94 10.91 9.66
C VAL A 219 2.14 11.03 8.74
N SER A 220 2.38 12.23 8.21
CA SER A 220 3.60 12.52 7.44
C SER A 220 4.86 12.22 8.25
N GLU A 221 5.96 11.93 7.56
CA GLU A 221 7.26 11.74 8.20
C GLU A 221 7.68 12.92 9.10
N GLU A 222 7.35 14.15 8.69
CA GLU A 222 7.61 15.37 9.48
C GLU A 222 6.83 15.35 10.80
N ASN A 223 5.53 15.05 10.74
CA ASN A 223 4.69 14.95 11.93
C ASN A 223 5.07 13.75 12.80
N GLN A 224 5.63 12.69 12.24
CA GLN A 224 6.19 11.59 13.02
C GLN A 224 7.43 12.02 13.81
N LYS A 225 8.32 12.83 13.23
CA LYS A 225 9.45 13.40 13.98
C LYS A 225 8.93 14.27 15.12
N ASN A 226 7.91 15.08 14.87
CA ASN A 226 7.26 15.89 15.91
C ASN A 226 6.62 15.05 17.02
N LEU A 227 5.92 13.97 16.66
CA LEU A 227 5.39 13.01 17.64
C LEU A 227 6.54 12.38 18.44
N ARG A 228 7.61 11.90 17.81
CA ARG A 228 8.78 11.32 18.49
C ARG A 228 9.43 12.28 19.47
N MET A 229 9.56 13.55 19.10
CA MET A 229 10.08 14.60 19.99
C MET A 229 9.14 14.88 21.18
N ASN A 230 7.83 14.65 21.03
CA ASN A 230 6.84 14.73 22.10
C ASN A 230 6.69 13.39 22.87
N GLY A 231 7.67 12.50 22.77
CA GLY A 231 7.71 11.24 23.50
C GLY A 231 6.85 10.12 22.90
N PHE A 232 6.50 10.21 21.60
CA PHE A 232 5.79 9.17 20.87
C PHE A 232 6.75 8.26 20.06
N THR A 233 7.05 7.05 20.52
CA THR A 233 7.82 6.02 19.82
C THR A 233 6.93 5.09 18.97
N THR A 234 7.37 4.77 17.75
CA THR A 234 6.64 3.95 16.75
C THR A 234 6.34 2.50 17.14
N ALA A 235 6.57 2.10 18.39
CA ALA A 235 6.41 0.73 18.89
C ALA A 235 5.71 0.65 20.27
N HIS A 236 5.22 1.75 20.84
CA HIS A 236 4.59 1.71 22.17
C HIS A 236 3.08 1.48 22.09
N GLN A 237 2.61 0.41 22.76
CA GLN A 237 1.18 0.15 22.98
C GLN A 237 0.45 1.37 23.58
N GLY A 238 1.14 2.22 24.35
CA GLY A 238 0.61 3.48 24.90
C GLY A 238 0.14 4.49 23.84
N GLU A 239 0.73 4.51 22.66
CA GLU A 239 0.43 5.48 21.60
C GLU A 239 -0.60 4.95 20.62
N LEU A 240 -0.58 3.64 20.40
CA LEU A 240 -1.64 2.88 19.75
C LEU A 240 -2.96 3.00 20.54
N LYS A 241 -2.88 3.06 21.87
CA LYS A 241 -3.98 3.38 22.79
C LYS A 241 -4.44 4.84 22.68
N ILE A 242 -3.53 5.80 22.49
CA ILE A 242 -3.87 7.23 22.30
C ILE A 242 -4.54 7.46 20.93
N ALA A 243 -4.02 6.82 19.87
CA ALA A 243 -4.65 6.81 18.55
C ALA A 243 -6.07 6.22 18.62
N ALA A 244 -6.24 5.08 19.30
CA ALA A 244 -7.55 4.47 19.56
C ALA A 244 -8.49 5.32 20.46
N ALA A 245 -7.94 6.06 21.41
CA ALA A 245 -8.69 6.98 22.27
C ALA A 245 -9.13 8.26 21.55
N SER A 246 -8.39 8.66 20.50
CA SER A 246 -8.69 9.88 19.73
C SER A 246 -9.99 9.79 18.93
N ILE A 247 -10.50 8.55 18.78
CA ILE A 247 -11.65 8.14 17.99
C ILE A 247 -12.98 8.36 18.72
N PHE A 248 -13.05 8.08 20.02
CA PHE A 248 -14.32 7.73 20.68
C PHE A 248 -14.67 8.61 21.87
N SER A 249 -14.29 9.88 21.84
CA SER A 249 -14.48 10.83 22.95
C SER A 249 -15.94 10.95 23.38
N ALA A 250 -16.40 10.06 24.27
CA ALA A 250 -17.37 10.27 25.35
C ALA A 250 -17.97 8.99 25.98
N SER A 251 -17.99 7.81 25.34
CA SER A 251 -18.92 6.76 25.82
C SER A 251 -18.45 5.31 25.99
N THR A 252 -17.28 4.88 25.51
CA THR A 252 -16.90 3.47 25.72
C THR A 252 -15.99 3.26 26.91
N LYS A 253 -16.49 2.49 27.88
CA LYS A 253 -15.65 1.56 28.67
C LYS A 253 -15.09 0.49 27.73
N LEU A 254 -14.23 0.87 26.79
CA LEU A 254 -13.21 -0.05 26.29
C LEU A 254 -12.48 -0.56 27.54
N SER A 255 -12.18 -1.86 27.63
CA SER A 255 -11.48 -2.42 28.80
C SER A 255 -10.02 -1.94 28.82
N MET A 256 -9.83 -0.63 29.00
CA MET A 256 -8.57 0.03 29.19
C MET A 256 -8.46 0.24 30.68
N THR A 257 -7.61 -0.56 31.31
CA THR A 257 -7.29 -0.51 32.73
C THR A 257 -6.49 0.75 33.13
N GLU A 258 -6.21 1.68 32.20
CA GLU A 258 -5.43 2.90 32.44
C GLU A 258 -6.14 4.16 31.92
N GLN A 259 -6.12 5.23 32.73
CA GLN A 259 -6.54 6.58 32.33
C GLN A 259 -5.68 7.08 31.16
N ILE A 260 -6.32 7.45 30.05
CA ILE A 260 -5.65 8.08 28.91
C ILE A 260 -5.29 9.53 29.26
N ASP A 261 -4.05 9.94 29.00
CA ASP A 261 -3.58 11.31 29.18
C ASP A 261 -4.14 12.22 28.06
N GLN A 262 -5.04 13.12 28.42
CA GLN A 262 -5.70 14.04 27.50
C GLN A 262 -4.76 15.06 26.85
N THR A 263 -3.65 15.37 27.50
CA THR A 263 -2.60 16.24 26.94
C THR A 263 -1.89 15.54 25.80
N ARG A 264 -1.56 14.26 25.98
CA ARG A 264 -0.99 13.43 24.91
C ARG A 264 -1.98 13.20 23.78
N LEU A 265 -3.26 13.01 24.08
CA LEU A 265 -4.33 12.89 23.08
C LEU A 265 -4.40 14.10 22.14
N ASN A 266 -4.41 15.30 22.72
CA ASN A 266 -4.47 16.54 21.95
C ASN A 266 -3.19 16.77 21.14
N THR A 267 -2.04 16.38 21.69
CA THR A 267 -0.76 16.41 20.98
C THR A 267 -0.77 15.47 19.77
N PHE A 268 -1.31 14.26 19.92
CA PHE A 268 -1.45 13.32 18.82
C PHE A 268 -2.39 13.84 17.71
N LYS A 269 -3.58 14.34 18.09
CA LYS A 269 -4.54 14.95 17.13
C LYS A 269 -3.96 16.14 16.36
N LYS A 270 -3.08 16.92 16.99
CA LYS A 270 -2.43 18.08 16.37
C LYS A 270 -1.50 17.68 15.23
N PHE A 271 -0.86 16.51 15.30
CA PHE A 271 0.13 16.05 14.33
C PHE A 271 -0.40 14.96 13.37
N SER A 272 -1.64 14.48 13.55
CA SER A 272 -2.30 13.65 12.53
C SER A 272 -2.79 14.50 11.36
N GLN A 273 -2.42 14.16 10.12
CA GLN A 273 -2.78 14.95 8.92
C GLN A 273 -4.19 14.64 8.43
N GLN A 274 -4.56 13.36 8.40
CA GLN A 274 -5.89 12.92 8.03
C GLN A 274 -6.34 11.85 9.00
N ASN A 275 -7.59 11.96 9.40
CA ASN A 275 -8.27 11.00 10.24
C ASN A 275 -9.61 10.70 9.57
N SER A 276 -9.72 9.52 8.95
CA SER A 276 -10.97 9.05 8.37
C SER A 276 -11.43 7.81 9.13
N ILE A 277 -12.69 7.82 9.57
CA ILE A 277 -13.34 6.65 10.13
C ILE A 277 -14.22 6.06 9.02
N ILE A 278 -13.97 4.79 8.70
CA ILE A 278 -14.77 4.00 7.78
C ILE A 278 -15.41 2.89 8.60
N THR A 279 -16.73 2.89 8.64
CA THR A 279 -17.49 1.76 9.18
C THR A 279 -17.99 0.90 8.04
N LEU A 280 -17.70 -0.40 8.10
CA LEU A 280 -18.29 -1.40 7.21
C LEU A 280 -19.26 -2.25 8.03
N GLY A 281 -20.52 -2.31 7.58
CA GLY A 281 -21.62 -2.86 8.37
C GLY A 281 -22.09 -1.93 9.48
N GLY A 282 -23.24 -2.25 10.08
CA GLY A 282 -23.96 -1.38 11.03
C GLY A 282 -24.62 -0.17 10.36
N GLY A 283 -25.13 0.76 11.17
CA GLY A 283 -25.72 2.02 10.74
C GLY A 283 -24.68 3.15 10.64
N VAL A 284 -24.74 3.94 9.56
CA VAL A 284 -23.77 5.02 9.23
C VAL A 284 -23.97 6.34 9.98
N SER A 285 -25.05 6.50 10.75
CA SER A 285 -25.46 7.79 11.35
C SER A 285 -25.34 7.84 12.89
N MET A 286 -24.22 7.39 13.46
CA MET A 286 -24.12 7.19 14.91
C MET A 286 -23.18 8.16 15.61
N GLN A 287 -23.59 8.60 16.81
CA GLN A 287 -22.82 9.49 17.68
C GLN A 287 -21.74 8.73 18.47
N SER A 288 -21.84 7.39 18.57
CA SER A 288 -20.86 6.56 19.28
C SER A 288 -20.68 5.15 18.70
N ILE A 289 -19.52 4.56 18.99
CA ILE A 289 -19.18 3.18 18.60
C ILE A 289 -20.00 2.14 19.35
N GLU A 290 -20.46 2.42 20.57
CA GLU A 290 -21.34 1.52 21.31
C GLU A 290 -22.72 1.44 20.63
N GLU A 291 -23.27 2.58 20.20
CA GLU A 291 -24.51 2.60 19.42
C GLU A 291 -24.34 1.92 18.07
N TRP A 292 -23.24 2.19 17.36
CA TRP A 292 -22.91 1.48 16.12
C TRP A 292 -22.81 -0.03 16.34
N SER A 293 -22.12 -0.48 17.40
CA SER A 293 -21.94 -1.91 17.70
C SER A 293 -23.25 -2.66 17.83
N LYS A 294 -24.28 -2.02 18.41
CA LYS A 294 -25.63 -2.59 18.58
C LYS A 294 -26.36 -2.76 17.24
N THR A 295 -25.95 -2.04 16.19
CA THR A 295 -26.53 -2.15 14.85
C THR A 295 -25.83 -3.16 13.93
N VAL A 296 -24.67 -3.67 14.33
CA VAL A 296 -23.90 -4.60 13.51
C VAL A 296 -24.69 -5.89 13.20
N SER A 297 -25.47 -6.39 14.16
CA SER A 297 -26.28 -7.60 13.97
C SER A 297 -27.46 -7.41 13.01
N SER A 298 -27.96 -6.18 12.83
CA SER A 298 -29.03 -5.93 11.86
C SER A 298 -28.49 -5.72 10.44
N ASN A 299 -27.24 -5.25 10.32
CA ASN A 299 -26.59 -4.99 9.04
C ASN A 299 -25.11 -5.45 9.02
N PRO A 300 -24.82 -6.77 9.04
CA PRO A 300 -23.45 -7.25 9.06
C PRO A 300 -22.78 -7.14 7.68
N THR A 301 -21.48 -6.87 7.67
CA THR A 301 -20.59 -7.00 6.53
C THR A 301 -19.70 -8.24 6.64
N ILE A 302 -19.00 -8.59 5.56
CA ILE A 302 -17.92 -9.58 5.58
C ILE A 302 -16.68 -8.95 6.22
N ILE A 303 -16.22 -9.53 7.32
CA ILE A 303 -15.00 -9.12 8.04
C ILE A 303 -13.80 -9.95 7.59
N LYS A 304 -14.03 -11.25 7.41
CA LYS A 304 -13.03 -12.23 7.01
C LYS A 304 -13.72 -13.32 6.22
N PHE A 305 -13.01 -13.93 5.30
CA PHE A 305 -13.52 -15.08 4.57
C PHE A 305 -12.40 -16.06 4.26
N GLY A 306 -12.75 -17.35 4.31
CA GLY A 306 -11.88 -18.44 3.91
C GLY A 306 -12.19 -18.79 2.47
N ILE A 307 -11.16 -19.08 1.68
CA ILE A 307 -11.29 -19.43 0.27
C ILE A 307 -10.62 -20.76 -0.04
N ALA A 308 -11.00 -21.37 -1.17
CA ALA A 308 -10.39 -22.58 -1.70
C ALA A 308 -10.32 -22.56 -3.23
N PRO A 309 -9.38 -23.28 -3.85
CA PRO A 309 -9.21 -23.28 -5.30
C PRO A 309 -10.41 -23.86 -6.05
N ILE A 310 -10.87 -23.19 -7.11
CA ILE A 310 -11.95 -23.75 -7.94
C ILE A 310 -11.52 -25.03 -8.67
N ILE A 311 -10.21 -25.21 -8.89
CA ILE A 311 -9.64 -26.40 -9.54
C ILE A 311 -9.89 -27.69 -8.76
N ASP A 312 -10.07 -27.59 -7.44
CA ASP A 312 -10.33 -28.75 -6.58
C ASP A 312 -11.76 -29.30 -6.80
N LEU A 313 -12.63 -28.52 -7.45
CA LEU A 313 -13.99 -28.92 -7.78
C LEU A 313 -14.06 -29.78 -9.05
N LEU A 314 -13.02 -29.76 -9.89
CA LEU A 314 -12.95 -30.50 -11.15
C LEU A 314 -12.55 -31.96 -10.88
N THR A 315 -13.52 -32.73 -10.42
CA THR A 315 -13.36 -34.14 -10.05
C THR A 315 -14.38 -35.01 -10.76
N ALA A 316 -14.07 -36.29 -10.97
CA ALA A 316 -15.02 -37.27 -11.53
C ALA A 316 -16.30 -37.39 -10.69
N ARG A 317 -16.23 -37.13 -9.37
CA ARG A 317 -17.42 -37.13 -8.50
C ARG A 317 -18.38 -35.99 -8.85
N ARG A 318 -17.87 -34.83 -9.25
CA ARG A 318 -18.65 -33.63 -9.58
C ARG A 318 -19.09 -33.59 -11.05
N PHE A 319 -18.28 -34.21 -11.92
CA PHE A 319 -18.49 -34.32 -13.36
C PHE A 319 -18.44 -35.79 -13.80
N PRO A 320 -19.39 -36.63 -13.38
CA PRO A 320 -19.33 -38.08 -13.63
C PRO A 320 -19.47 -38.44 -15.11
N GLN A 321 -20.03 -37.55 -15.92
CA GLN A 321 -20.22 -37.75 -17.36
C GLN A 321 -19.04 -37.23 -18.19
N ASP A 322 -18.10 -36.49 -17.58
CA ASP A 322 -16.95 -35.94 -18.29
C ASP A 322 -15.70 -36.78 -18.02
N VAL A 323 -15.44 -37.73 -18.91
CA VAL A 323 -14.24 -38.59 -18.84
C VAL A 323 -12.93 -37.81 -19.00
N LYS A 324 -12.98 -36.57 -19.51
CA LYS A 324 -11.82 -35.69 -19.74
C LYS A 324 -11.64 -34.66 -18.62
N ILE A 325 -12.40 -34.73 -17.53
CA ILE A 325 -12.36 -33.71 -16.46
C ILE A 325 -10.97 -33.50 -15.86
N THR A 326 -10.18 -34.57 -15.73
CA THR A 326 -8.79 -34.48 -15.25
C THR A 326 -7.92 -33.67 -16.22
N SER A 327 -8.02 -33.94 -17.53
CA SER A 327 -7.29 -33.20 -18.55
C SER A 327 -7.71 -31.73 -18.61
N LYS A 328 -9.01 -31.43 -18.48
CA LYS A 328 -9.52 -30.05 -18.37
C LYS A 328 -8.95 -29.34 -17.14
N ARG A 329 -8.90 -30.01 -15.99
CA ARG A 329 -8.31 -29.47 -14.76
C ARG A 329 -6.83 -29.11 -14.94
N ASP A 330 -6.07 -29.96 -15.64
CA ASP A 330 -4.64 -29.73 -15.86
C ASP A 330 -4.40 -28.58 -16.85
N LEU A 331 -5.24 -28.44 -17.88
CA LEU A 331 -5.23 -27.29 -18.79
C LEU A 331 -5.53 -25.98 -18.06
N ILE A 332 -6.55 -25.98 -17.19
CA ILE A 332 -6.89 -24.82 -16.35
C ILE A 332 -5.75 -24.50 -15.40
N ARG A 333 -5.15 -25.49 -14.73
CA ARG A 333 -4.01 -25.26 -13.82
C ARG A 333 -2.85 -24.54 -14.53
N ARG A 334 -2.50 -24.97 -15.73
CA ARG A 334 -1.43 -24.33 -16.52
C ARG A 334 -1.79 -22.88 -16.87
N VAL A 335 -3.02 -22.59 -17.31
CA VAL A 335 -3.42 -21.20 -17.61
C VAL A 335 -3.50 -20.37 -16.35
N LEU A 336 -3.90 -20.95 -15.22
CA LEU A 336 -3.83 -20.30 -13.91
C LEU A 336 -2.40 -19.96 -13.54
N GLU A 337 -1.45 -20.88 -13.67
CA GLU A 337 -0.03 -20.58 -13.42
C GLU A 337 0.42 -19.39 -14.26
N ILE A 338 0.09 -19.36 -15.55
CA ILE A 338 0.35 -18.23 -16.46
C ILE A 338 -0.35 -16.95 -15.97
N TYR A 339 -1.63 -16.99 -15.62
CA TYR A 339 -2.40 -15.84 -15.13
C TYR A 339 -1.77 -15.25 -13.87
N LEU A 340 -1.34 -16.12 -12.96
CA LEU A 340 -0.74 -15.75 -11.69
C LEU A 340 0.71 -15.26 -11.81
N THR A 341 1.43 -15.66 -12.86
CA THR A 341 2.81 -15.22 -13.12
C THR A 341 2.92 -14.06 -14.11
N ASN A 342 1.97 -13.89 -15.04
CA ASN A 342 2.04 -12.91 -16.13
C ASN A 342 1.30 -11.61 -15.85
N GLN A 343 0.33 -11.57 -14.93
CA GLN A 343 -0.30 -10.30 -14.56
C GLN A 343 0.62 -9.52 -13.63
N LEU A 344 1.59 -8.85 -14.22
CA LEU A 344 2.47 -7.98 -13.47
C LEU A 344 1.82 -6.62 -13.27
N PHE A 345 1.15 -6.44 -12.13
CA PHE A 345 0.54 -5.19 -11.73
C PHE A 345 1.62 -4.22 -11.25
N CYS A 346 1.92 -3.22 -12.06
CA CYS A 346 2.59 -2.01 -11.62
C CYS A 346 1.59 -0.89 -11.49
N TYR A 347 1.73 -0.06 -10.45
CA TYR A 347 0.89 1.12 -10.26
C TYR A 347 0.93 2.01 -11.52
N ASN A 348 -0.24 2.41 -12.02
CA ASN A 348 -0.44 3.12 -13.31
C ASN A 348 0.37 2.56 -14.50
N ASN A 349 0.67 1.25 -14.47
CA ASN A 349 1.48 0.56 -15.48
C ASN A 349 2.83 1.22 -15.79
N CYS A 350 3.46 1.84 -14.79
CA CYS A 350 4.71 2.59 -14.96
C CYS A 350 4.64 3.76 -15.95
N SER A 351 3.45 4.33 -16.15
CA SER A 351 3.17 5.39 -17.12
C SER A 351 3.70 5.01 -18.52
N GLN A 352 4.31 5.94 -19.25
CA GLN A 352 5.02 5.68 -20.50
C GLN A 352 6.55 5.77 -20.32
N HIS A 353 7.02 5.89 -19.08
CA HIS A 353 8.38 6.30 -18.73
C HIS A 353 9.10 5.31 -17.81
N GLY A 354 8.63 4.08 -17.76
CA GLY A 354 9.28 3.03 -16.99
C GLY A 354 8.89 1.64 -17.44
N LEU A 355 9.70 0.68 -17.02
CA LEU A 355 9.47 -0.74 -17.26
C LEU A 355 8.90 -1.39 -16.01
N CYS A 356 7.73 -2.01 -16.15
CA CYS A 356 7.18 -2.86 -15.11
C CYS A 356 7.99 -4.15 -15.02
N VAL A 357 8.74 -4.35 -13.93
CA VAL A 357 9.56 -5.56 -13.73
C VAL A 357 9.04 -6.41 -12.60
N ALA A 358 9.11 -7.72 -12.82
CA ALA A 358 8.61 -8.68 -11.86
C ALA A 358 9.32 -8.53 -10.52
N THR A 359 8.53 -8.31 -9.48
CA THR A 359 9.04 -8.51 -8.14
C THR A 359 8.96 -10.00 -7.80
N LYS A 360 9.45 -10.39 -6.63
CA LYS A 360 9.22 -11.74 -6.09
C LYS A 360 7.78 -11.93 -5.57
N TYR A 361 6.90 -10.91 -5.71
CA TYR A 361 5.53 -10.92 -5.23
C TYR A 361 4.53 -11.19 -6.34
N PHE A 362 3.56 -12.01 -5.98
CA PHE A 362 2.52 -12.55 -6.85
C PHE A 362 1.81 -11.46 -7.64
N GLY A 363 2.09 -11.41 -8.95
CA GLY A 363 1.46 -10.48 -9.86
C GLY A 363 1.66 -8.99 -9.55
N PHE A 364 2.69 -8.62 -8.77
CA PHE A 364 3.05 -7.21 -8.56
C PHE A 364 4.43 -6.93 -9.13
N GLY A 365 4.51 -5.89 -9.95
CA GLY A 365 5.76 -5.37 -10.46
C GLY A 365 6.16 -4.09 -9.76
N GLN A 366 7.44 -3.78 -9.85
CA GLN A 366 7.96 -2.45 -9.53
C GLN A 366 8.28 -1.72 -10.83
N CYS A 367 8.12 -0.41 -10.83
CA CYS A 367 8.48 0.40 -11.97
C CYS A 367 9.96 0.78 -11.94
N LEU A 368 10.71 0.32 -12.93
CA LEU A 368 12.04 0.83 -13.22
C LEU A 368 11.90 2.04 -14.14
N CYS A 369 12.05 3.23 -13.59
CA CYS A 369 11.89 4.46 -14.37
C CYS A 369 13.08 4.73 -15.28
N ASP A 370 12.78 5.32 -16.44
CA ASP A 370 13.77 5.89 -17.34
C ASP A 370 14.51 7.03 -16.61
N ARG A 371 15.76 7.30 -17.01
CA ARG A 371 16.69 8.24 -16.32
C ARG A 371 16.14 9.66 -16.05
N ALA A 372 15.09 10.07 -16.76
CA ALA A 372 14.47 11.38 -16.60
C ALA A 372 13.12 11.31 -15.87
N TRP A 373 12.82 10.20 -15.18
CA TRP A 373 11.52 9.96 -14.56
C TRP A 373 11.64 9.23 -13.22
N SER A 374 10.71 9.48 -12.31
CA SER A 374 10.71 8.92 -10.95
C SER A 374 9.28 8.75 -10.42
N GLY A 375 9.14 8.27 -9.19
CA GLY A 375 7.86 7.94 -8.57
C GLY A 375 7.46 6.48 -8.73
N ILE A 376 6.43 6.06 -8.01
CA ILE A 376 5.97 4.67 -7.94
C ILE A 376 5.51 4.10 -9.30
N ASP A 377 5.14 4.98 -10.22
CA ASP A 377 4.70 4.69 -11.59
C ASP A 377 5.47 5.47 -12.67
N CYS A 378 6.62 6.06 -12.34
CA CYS A 378 7.41 6.85 -13.29
C CYS A 378 6.69 8.05 -13.92
N SER A 379 5.60 8.54 -13.33
CA SER A 379 4.86 9.69 -13.84
C SER A 379 5.54 11.05 -13.58
N ILE A 380 6.61 11.07 -12.78
CA ILE A 380 7.26 12.31 -12.34
C ILE A 380 8.49 12.59 -13.20
N ALA A 381 8.43 13.62 -14.05
CA ALA A 381 9.55 14.04 -14.87
C ALA A 381 10.68 14.62 -14.01
N VAL A 382 11.84 13.97 -14.02
CA VAL A 382 13.11 14.48 -13.51
C VAL A 382 13.74 15.34 -14.61
N GLY A 383 13.21 16.56 -14.76
CA GLY A 383 13.69 17.54 -15.74
C GLY A 383 14.75 18.49 -15.18
N SER A 384 15.87 18.62 -15.88
CA SER A 384 16.97 19.57 -15.62
C SER A 384 16.59 21.06 -15.75
N GLY A 385 15.32 21.39 -16.05
CA GLY A 385 14.78 22.76 -16.04
C GLY A 385 14.15 23.19 -14.70
N ASN A 386 13.90 22.24 -13.79
CA ASN A 386 13.42 22.52 -12.44
C ASN A 386 14.52 22.37 -11.39
N GLN A 387 15.78 22.23 -11.82
CA GLN A 387 16.93 22.17 -10.92
C GLN A 387 17.60 23.53 -10.85
N ILE A 388 17.99 23.92 -9.64
CA ILE A 388 18.79 25.11 -9.38
C ILE A 388 20.07 24.70 -8.63
N PRO A 389 21.24 25.19 -9.05
CA PRO A 389 22.49 24.87 -8.36
C PRO A 389 22.52 25.49 -6.96
N LEU A 390 23.03 24.73 -6.00
CA LEU A 390 23.41 25.22 -4.68
C LEU A 390 24.90 25.54 -4.71
N TYR A 391 25.21 26.82 -4.80
CA TYR A 391 26.57 27.35 -4.80
C TYR A 391 27.16 27.31 -3.40
N ARG A 392 28.41 26.83 -3.27
CA ARG A 392 29.19 26.82 -2.03
C ARG A 392 30.28 27.88 -2.09
N TYR A 393 30.41 28.65 -1.02
CA TYR A 393 31.44 29.65 -0.83
C TYR A 393 32.09 29.49 0.54
N ALA A 394 33.36 29.90 0.65
CA ALA A 394 34.10 29.90 1.91
C ALA A 394 34.83 31.23 2.18
N THR A 395 34.88 31.66 3.44
CA THR A 395 35.73 32.76 3.90
C THR A 395 36.37 32.39 5.24
N GLY A 396 37.68 32.10 5.23
CA GLY A 396 38.33 31.42 6.34
C GLY A 396 37.65 30.06 6.59
N ASP A 397 37.15 29.85 7.80
CA ASP A 397 36.44 28.63 8.19
C ASP A 397 34.91 28.67 7.93
N LEU A 398 34.36 29.83 7.56
CA LEU A 398 32.92 30.04 7.37
C LEU A 398 32.47 29.59 5.98
N HIS A 399 31.34 28.88 5.91
CA HIS A 399 30.76 28.43 4.66
C HIS A 399 29.39 29.07 4.42
N PHE A 400 29.10 29.37 3.16
CA PHE A 400 27.86 29.97 2.72
C PHE A 400 27.30 29.21 1.51
N TYR A 401 26.00 28.96 1.54
CA TYR A 401 25.27 28.23 0.50
C TYR A 401 24.09 29.04 -0.02
N THR A 402 24.01 29.19 -1.34
CA THR A 402 22.92 29.94 -1.99
C THR A 402 22.58 29.39 -3.36
N THR A 403 21.34 29.61 -3.79
CA THR A 403 20.89 29.37 -5.17
C THR A 403 20.92 30.64 -6.02
N SER A 404 21.29 31.79 -5.44
CA SER A 404 21.38 33.08 -6.13
C SER A 404 22.82 33.41 -6.53
N GLU A 405 23.06 33.50 -7.83
CA GLU A 405 24.38 33.89 -8.40
C GLU A 405 24.82 35.30 -8.00
N THR A 406 23.85 36.17 -7.69
CA THR A 406 24.10 37.59 -7.42
C THR A 406 24.24 37.91 -5.92
N GLU A 407 23.94 36.95 -5.04
CA GLU A 407 24.02 37.17 -3.59
C GLU A 407 25.47 37.45 -3.17
N ILE A 408 26.40 36.57 -3.55
CA ILE A 408 27.85 36.79 -3.37
C ILE A 408 28.47 37.49 -4.59
N GLY A 409 27.91 37.33 -5.79
CA GLY A 409 28.30 38.08 -6.98
C GLY A 409 29.45 37.47 -7.80
N THR A 410 29.78 36.19 -7.57
CA THR A 410 30.68 35.43 -8.44
C THR A 410 30.37 33.94 -8.44
N ILE A 411 30.60 33.27 -9.57
CA ILE A 411 30.46 31.82 -9.76
C ILE A 411 31.67 31.22 -10.50
N THR A 412 32.80 31.92 -10.50
CA THR A 412 34.06 31.40 -11.07
C THR A 412 34.91 30.78 -9.97
N PRO A 413 35.26 29.48 -10.01
CA PRO A 413 36.00 28.82 -8.94
C PRO A 413 37.27 29.59 -8.55
N GLY A 414 37.47 29.82 -7.24
CA GLY A 414 38.61 30.56 -6.71
C GLY A 414 38.50 32.10 -6.76
N SER A 415 37.46 32.66 -7.37
CA SER A 415 37.24 34.11 -7.37
C SER A 415 36.62 34.61 -6.05
N VAL A 416 36.98 35.83 -5.66
CA VAL A 416 36.52 36.48 -4.43
C VAL A 416 35.30 37.36 -4.72
N GLY A 417 34.19 37.09 -4.04
CA GLY A 417 32.96 37.88 -4.11
C GLY A 417 32.80 38.82 -2.90
N LYS A 418 31.54 39.21 -2.64
CA LYS A 418 31.19 40.07 -1.50
C LYS A 418 31.65 39.46 -0.17
N LEU A 419 32.01 40.32 0.78
CA LEU A 419 32.43 39.95 2.14
C LEU A 419 33.62 38.97 2.20
N GLY A 420 34.42 38.89 1.13
CA GLY A 420 35.62 38.04 1.07
C GLY A 420 35.34 36.56 0.80
N TYR A 421 34.11 36.18 0.48
CA TYR A 421 33.76 34.79 0.15
C TYR A 421 34.37 34.35 -1.18
N ILE A 422 35.11 33.24 -1.15
CA ILE A 422 35.69 32.58 -2.31
C ILE A 422 34.69 31.53 -2.81
N PHE A 423 34.40 31.52 -4.11
CA PHE A 423 33.53 30.48 -4.70
C PHE A 423 34.26 29.14 -4.80
N GLU A 424 33.72 28.11 -4.17
CA GLU A 424 34.29 26.75 -4.16
C GLU A 424 33.66 25.83 -5.22
N GLY A 425 32.48 26.17 -5.72
CA GLY A 425 31.79 25.40 -6.75
C GLY A 425 30.31 25.16 -6.45
N ILE A 426 29.71 24.24 -7.20
CA ILE A 426 28.34 23.76 -6.98
C ILE A 426 28.39 22.59 -5.99
N ALA A 427 27.79 22.75 -4.81
CA ALA A 427 27.72 21.67 -3.82
C ALA A 427 26.77 20.55 -4.26
N CYS A 428 25.60 20.91 -4.79
CA CYS A 428 24.59 20.01 -5.32
C CYS A 428 23.53 20.79 -6.11
N ASN A 429 22.54 20.12 -6.68
CA ASN A 429 21.37 20.72 -7.29
C ASN A 429 20.13 20.51 -6.41
N LEU A 430 19.34 21.56 -6.22
CA LEU A 430 18.04 21.54 -5.56
C LEU A 430 16.93 21.60 -6.61
N LEU A 431 15.71 21.25 -6.24
CA LEU A 431 14.52 21.52 -7.06
C LEU A 431 13.97 22.92 -6.77
N LYS A 432 13.64 23.69 -7.81
CA LYS A 432 13.14 25.06 -7.68
C LYS A 432 11.72 25.11 -7.12
N GLU A 433 10.88 24.17 -7.55
CA GLU A 433 9.48 24.07 -7.15
C GLU A 433 9.23 22.78 -6.37
N GLN A 434 8.23 22.82 -5.48
CA GLN A 434 7.82 21.63 -4.73
C GLN A 434 7.30 20.56 -5.69
N GLN A 435 7.88 19.37 -5.63
CA GLN A 435 7.44 18.20 -6.38
C GLN A 435 6.95 17.10 -5.41
N PRO A 436 6.19 16.09 -5.88
CA PRO A 436 5.85 14.95 -5.04
C PRO A 436 7.10 14.31 -4.43
N ASN A 437 7.01 13.88 -3.17
CA ASN A 437 8.11 13.27 -2.41
C ASN A 437 9.32 14.17 -2.14
N THR A 438 9.16 15.48 -2.28
CA THR A 438 10.19 16.47 -1.92
C THR A 438 9.75 17.29 -0.71
N ILE A 439 10.74 17.70 0.08
CA ILE A 439 10.58 18.54 1.28
C ILE A 439 11.42 19.81 1.11
N PRO A 440 10.99 20.94 1.69
CA PRO A 440 11.74 22.19 1.61
C PRO A 440 13.07 22.10 2.37
N LEU A 441 14.11 22.68 1.79
CA LEU A 441 15.36 23.01 2.47
C LEU A 441 15.31 24.48 2.90
N TYR A 442 15.15 24.71 4.20
CA TYR A 442 15.08 26.04 4.79
C TYR A 442 16.47 26.62 5.00
N ARG A 443 16.59 27.94 4.84
CA ARG A 443 17.78 28.72 5.18
C ARG A 443 17.48 29.67 6.34
N TYR A 444 18.36 29.67 7.35
CA TYR A 444 18.33 30.59 8.47
C TYR A 444 19.65 31.34 8.58
N GLY A 445 19.57 32.62 8.90
CA GLY A 445 20.73 33.49 9.15
C GLY A 445 20.79 33.93 10.61
N ALA A 446 21.99 33.98 11.19
CA ALA A 446 22.26 34.56 12.50
C ALA A 446 23.42 35.57 12.39
N GLY A 447 23.10 36.85 12.58
CA GLY A 447 24.07 37.94 12.38
C GLY A 447 24.58 38.02 10.95
N SER A 448 25.84 38.42 10.76
CA SER A 448 26.42 38.66 9.42
C SER A 448 27.11 37.46 8.77
N TYR A 449 27.30 36.36 9.49
CA TYR A 449 28.23 35.30 9.04
C TYR A 449 27.75 33.87 9.26
N SER A 450 26.76 33.61 10.12
CA SER A 450 26.35 32.26 10.46
C SER A 450 25.06 31.88 9.74
N HIS A 451 25.10 30.76 9.02
CA HIS A 451 23.94 30.22 8.31
C HIS A 451 23.67 28.79 8.75
N PHE A 452 22.39 28.43 8.72
CA PHE A 452 21.92 27.09 9.04
C PHE A 452 20.91 26.63 8.00
N TYR A 453 21.11 25.41 7.50
CA TYR A 453 20.30 24.81 6.45
C TYR A 453 19.72 23.50 6.96
N THR A 454 18.39 23.38 6.89
CA THR A 454 17.71 22.19 7.40
C THR A 454 16.42 21.92 6.66
N THR A 455 16.05 20.64 6.56
CA THR A 455 14.72 20.19 6.14
C THR A 455 13.72 20.12 7.30
N ASN A 456 14.18 20.30 8.54
CA ASN A 456 13.38 20.27 9.75
C ASN A 456 13.34 21.66 10.38
N TRP A 457 12.32 22.45 10.06
CA TRP A 457 12.14 23.80 10.63
C TRP A 457 12.04 23.81 12.16
N ALA A 458 11.67 22.68 12.78
CA ALA A 458 11.57 22.54 14.24
C ALA A 458 12.93 22.59 14.94
N GLU A 459 14.06 22.43 14.22
CA GLU A 459 15.40 22.64 14.79
C GLU A 459 15.61 24.09 15.25
N ILE A 460 14.93 25.04 14.60
CA ILE A 460 14.95 26.46 15.00
C ILE A 460 13.65 26.85 15.69
N GLY A 461 12.50 26.32 15.25
CA GLY A 461 11.18 26.60 15.83
C GLY A 461 10.32 27.57 15.01
N THR A 462 10.70 27.89 13.77
CA THR A 462 9.87 28.68 12.85
C THR A 462 10.15 28.35 11.39
N ASN A 463 9.12 28.40 10.54
CA ASN A 463 9.22 28.31 9.07
C ASN A 463 8.62 29.53 8.36
N ALA A 464 8.31 30.61 9.10
CA ALA A 464 7.74 31.83 8.54
C ALA A 464 8.87 32.83 8.21
N PRO A 465 9.05 33.25 6.93
CA PRO A 465 10.09 34.21 6.55
C PRO A 465 10.06 35.50 7.35
N GLY A 466 11.24 36.00 7.73
CA GLY A 466 11.43 37.22 8.53
C GLY A 466 11.23 37.04 10.03
N THR A 467 10.79 35.86 10.50
CA THR A 467 10.67 35.60 11.95
C THR A 467 12.02 35.24 12.57
N VAL A 468 12.23 35.69 13.81
CA VAL A 468 13.46 35.45 14.58
C VAL A 468 13.15 34.57 15.78
N VAL A 469 13.82 33.42 15.89
CA VAL A 469 13.74 32.51 17.05
C VAL A 469 15.16 32.14 17.47
N ASN A 470 15.49 32.32 18.75
CA ASN A 470 16.81 32.00 19.31
C ASN A 470 17.99 32.63 18.55
N GLY A 471 17.81 33.84 18.02
CA GLY A 471 18.84 34.56 17.25
C GLY A 471 18.97 34.15 15.78
N TRP A 472 18.16 33.20 15.32
CA TRP A 472 18.09 32.76 13.93
C TRP A 472 16.89 33.38 13.23
N THR A 473 17.14 34.08 12.13
CA THR A 473 16.13 34.64 11.23
C THR A 473 15.81 33.62 10.14
N MET A 474 14.54 33.27 9.95
CA MET A 474 14.12 32.46 8.80
C MET A 474 14.18 33.31 7.54
N GLU A 475 15.08 32.97 6.61
CA GLU A 475 15.30 33.76 5.39
C GLU A 475 14.42 33.28 4.23
N GLY A 476 14.16 31.98 4.15
CA GLY A 476 13.25 31.41 3.15
C GLY A 476 13.46 29.92 2.90
N ILE A 477 12.71 29.42 1.92
CA ILE A 477 12.95 28.12 1.31
C ILE A 477 14.02 28.32 0.24
N LEU A 478 15.14 27.62 0.38
CA LEU A 478 16.27 27.70 -0.55
C LEU A 478 16.03 26.88 -1.82
N GLY A 479 15.27 25.79 -1.68
CA GLY A 479 14.85 24.87 -2.72
C GLY A 479 14.21 23.62 -2.09
N TYR A 480 13.91 22.62 -2.90
CA TYR A 480 13.31 21.36 -2.48
C TYR A 480 14.27 20.19 -2.71
N VAL A 481 14.26 19.24 -1.77
CA VAL A 481 15.16 18.07 -1.73
C VAL A 481 14.35 16.81 -1.46
N TYR A 482 14.91 15.63 -1.70
CA TYR A 482 14.22 14.37 -1.44
C TYR A 482 14.44 13.92 0.02
N GLY A 483 13.36 13.57 0.71
CA GLY A 483 13.44 13.02 2.08
C GLY A 483 13.99 11.59 2.12
N THR A 484 13.78 10.85 1.03
CA THR A 484 14.17 9.44 0.86
C THR A 484 15.05 9.25 -0.38
N LYS A 485 15.82 8.15 -0.43
CA LYS A 485 16.72 7.88 -1.56
C LYS A 485 15.92 7.66 -2.84
N GLN A 486 16.19 8.48 -3.85
CA GLN A 486 15.67 8.31 -5.21
C GLN A 486 16.78 7.85 -6.16
N PRO A 487 16.45 7.28 -7.34
CA PRO A 487 17.43 7.07 -8.41
C PRO A 487 18.25 8.33 -8.66
N ASP A 488 19.56 8.17 -8.86
CA ASP A 488 20.49 9.26 -9.18
C ASP A 488 20.56 10.41 -8.14
N THR A 489 20.21 10.14 -6.88
CA THR A 489 20.38 11.08 -5.76
C THR A 489 21.49 10.65 -4.79
N CYS A 490 22.10 11.66 -4.17
CA CYS A 490 23.18 11.52 -3.19
C CYS A 490 22.77 12.03 -1.81
N PRO A 491 23.25 11.42 -0.71
CA PRO A 491 23.04 11.97 0.62
C PRO A 491 23.79 13.30 0.78
N LEU A 492 23.11 14.33 1.28
CA LEU A 492 23.70 15.58 1.74
C LEU A 492 23.97 15.47 3.25
N TYR A 493 25.25 15.48 3.63
CA TYR A 493 25.67 15.39 5.03
C TYR A 493 25.85 16.78 5.64
N ARG A 494 25.51 16.90 6.92
CA ARG A 494 25.75 18.10 7.74
C ARG A 494 26.74 17.81 8.84
N TYR A 495 27.63 18.77 9.04
CA TYR A 495 28.66 18.75 10.06
C TYR A 495 28.67 20.05 10.83
N TRP A 496 29.12 19.99 12.08
CA TRP A 496 29.14 21.14 12.98
C TRP A 496 30.44 21.23 13.78
N LYS A 497 30.91 22.47 13.96
CA LYS A 497 31.88 22.87 14.99
C LYS A 497 31.43 24.21 15.59
N PRO A 498 31.95 24.67 16.74
CA PRO A 498 31.47 25.88 17.38
C PRO A 498 31.35 27.08 16.42
N GLY A 499 30.10 27.52 16.20
CA GLY A 499 29.76 28.66 15.35
C GLY A 499 29.62 28.37 13.84
N GLN A 500 29.77 27.12 13.38
CA GLN A 500 29.87 26.82 11.95
C GLN A 500 29.24 25.49 11.55
N HIS A 501 28.57 25.49 10.40
CA HIS A 501 28.05 24.29 9.76
C HIS A 501 28.70 24.10 8.38
N PHE A 502 28.90 22.84 8.02
CA PHE A 502 29.43 22.43 6.72
C PHE A 502 28.53 21.37 6.11
N TYR A 503 28.29 21.47 4.80
CA TYR A 503 27.38 20.62 4.06
C TYR A 503 28.06 20.09 2.80
N THR A 504 28.01 18.77 2.61
CA THR A 504 28.62 18.15 1.44
C THR A 504 27.93 16.84 1.06
N VAL A 505 27.97 16.55 -0.25
CA VAL A 505 27.60 15.24 -0.81
C VAL A 505 28.80 14.28 -0.89
N ASP A 506 30.02 14.78 -0.70
CA ASP A 506 31.24 14.01 -0.60
C ASP A 506 31.66 13.88 0.88
N PRO A 507 31.29 12.78 1.55
CA PRO A 507 31.66 12.58 2.96
C PRO A 507 33.17 12.50 3.18
N CYS A 508 33.99 12.28 2.14
CA CYS A 508 35.44 12.20 2.28
C CYS A 508 36.11 13.55 2.47
N GLU A 509 35.40 14.68 2.26
CA GLU A 509 35.89 16.01 2.69
C GLU A 509 36.09 16.09 4.21
N ILE A 510 35.32 15.32 4.99
CA ILE A 510 35.42 15.26 6.46
C ILE A 510 35.91 13.89 6.95
N GLY A 511 35.67 12.81 6.21
CA GLY A 511 36.17 11.47 6.50
C GLY A 511 35.32 10.65 7.48
N VAL A 512 34.20 11.17 7.97
CA VAL A 512 33.27 10.44 8.86
C VAL A 512 31.82 10.74 8.50
N VAL A 513 30.93 9.75 8.58
CA VAL A 513 29.47 9.96 8.35
C VAL A 513 28.61 9.59 9.56
N LYS A 514 29.19 8.89 10.54
CA LYS A 514 28.46 8.43 11.71
C LYS A 514 28.19 9.61 12.64
N PRO A 515 26.92 9.95 12.95
CA PRO A 515 26.59 11.06 13.84
C PRO A 515 27.34 10.97 15.17
N GLY A 516 27.90 12.10 15.61
CA GLY A 516 28.71 12.19 16.82
C GLY A 516 30.21 12.04 16.60
N SER A 517 30.65 11.45 15.49
CA SER A 517 32.07 11.26 15.18
C SER A 517 32.71 12.57 14.74
N ILE A 518 33.95 12.81 15.17
CA ILE A 518 34.73 14.00 14.81
C ILE A 518 35.69 13.58 13.68
N GLY A 519 35.61 14.28 12.55
CA GLY A 519 36.48 14.07 11.39
C GLY A 519 37.50 15.19 11.20
N SER A 520 37.95 15.34 9.97
CA SER A 520 38.88 16.38 9.54
C SER A 520 38.38 17.79 9.92
N HIS A 521 39.32 18.71 10.15
CA HIS A 521 39.06 20.12 10.48
C HIS A 521 38.21 20.34 11.75
N GLY A 522 38.10 19.32 12.62
CA GLY A 522 37.38 19.40 13.90
C GLY A 522 35.86 19.35 13.77
N PHE A 523 35.34 19.00 12.59
CA PHE A 523 33.91 18.90 12.34
C PHE A 523 33.32 17.62 12.93
N LYS A 524 32.25 17.78 13.71
CA LYS A 524 31.44 16.68 14.23
C LYS A 524 30.31 16.39 13.25
N SER A 525 30.18 15.14 12.82
CA SER A 525 29.07 14.70 11.97
C SER A 525 27.75 14.82 12.71
N GLU A 526 26.77 15.50 12.11
CA GLU A 526 25.37 15.55 12.58
C GLU A 526 24.47 14.60 11.79
N GLY A 527 24.97 14.05 10.68
CA GLY A 527 24.30 13.03 9.87
C GLY A 527 23.79 13.58 8.54
N MET A 528 22.91 12.78 7.91
CA MET A 528 22.31 13.12 6.62
C MET A 528 21.11 14.05 6.82
N VAL A 529 21.05 15.11 6.01
CA VAL A 529 19.96 16.10 5.99
C VAL A 529 18.86 15.70 5.01
N ALA A 530 19.24 15.25 3.82
CA ALA A 530 18.36 14.90 2.71
C ALA A 530 19.11 14.14 1.60
N TYR A 531 18.38 13.76 0.55
CA TYR A 531 18.93 13.31 -0.72
C TYR A 531 18.81 14.43 -1.78
N VAL A 532 19.90 14.69 -2.48
CA VAL A 532 20.04 15.80 -3.46
C VAL A 532 20.53 15.29 -4.81
N LEU A 533 20.25 16.06 -5.86
CA LEU A 533 20.71 15.76 -7.21
C LEU A 533 22.14 16.29 -7.37
N THR A 534 22.97 15.57 -8.11
CA THR A 534 24.35 16.03 -8.38
C THR A 534 24.79 15.60 -9.77
N THR A 535 25.76 16.32 -10.34
CA THR A 535 26.39 15.98 -11.62
C THR A 535 27.43 14.86 -11.50
N PHE A 536 27.78 14.46 -10.26
CA PHE A 536 28.75 13.43 -9.95
C PHE A 536 28.06 12.19 -9.35
N LYS A 537 28.57 11.00 -9.64
CA LYS A 537 28.06 9.78 -8.99
C LYS A 537 28.63 9.70 -7.58
N CYS A 538 27.75 9.63 -6.58
CA CYS A 538 28.16 9.29 -5.22
C CYS A 538 28.33 7.78 -5.15
N GLU A 539 29.51 7.33 -5.57
CA GLU A 539 29.92 5.95 -5.30
C GLU A 539 29.96 5.75 -3.79
N THR A 540 29.72 4.52 -3.35
CA THR A 540 29.83 4.11 -1.95
C THR A 540 31.32 4.10 -1.59
N ILE A 541 31.91 5.30 -1.50
CA ILE A 541 33.32 5.48 -1.21
C ILE A 541 33.47 5.26 0.29
N ALA A 542 34.09 4.12 0.64
CA ALA A 542 34.76 4.01 1.93
C ALA A 542 35.92 5.00 1.88
N CYS A 543 35.78 6.14 2.56
CA CYS A 543 36.87 7.09 2.72
C CYS A 543 38.04 6.35 3.39
N GLN A 544 39.16 6.22 2.68
CA GLN A 544 40.35 5.49 3.14
C GLN A 544 41.07 6.23 4.26
#